data_AF-A0A8D8BCK3-F1
#
_entry.id   AF-A0A8D8BCK3-F1
#
_cell.length_a   1.000
_cell.length_b   1.000
_cell.length_c   1.000
_cell.angle_alpha   90.00
_cell.angle_beta   90.00
_cell.angle_gamma   90.00
#
_symmetry.space_group_name_H-M   'P 1'
#
loop_
_entity.id
_entity.type
_entity.pdbx_description
1 polymer ?
#
loop_
_entity_poly.entity_id
_entity_poly.type
_entity_poly.pdbx_seq_one_letter_code
_entity_poly.pdbx_strand_id
1 'polypeptide(L)'
;RDPDDGLRQQYEELVRQQVAEQKAPVVEKRIREFRSYLPKIVEGKRKKMLKSGVKEEDIKIDPEQLIAEERRKVEAMEFDRLIQIPMEHPLNIDRAITEFDLPGDHDRLKYRVFRDIWEKQNVYISGGDAFGCNFLLYPGDPLYYHASHMIHVLADADHRLDVKY
;
A
#
# COMPACT_ATOMS: atom_id res chain seq x y z
N ARG A 1 -11.23 -26.44 -7.43
CA ARG A 1 -10.93 -26.51 -8.88
C ARG A 1 -9.83 -25.50 -9.13
N ASP A 2 -8.78 -25.87 -9.83
CA ASP A 2 -7.77 -24.90 -10.21
C ASP A 2 -8.37 -23.89 -11.20
N PRO A 3 -7.99 -22.60 -11.11
CA PRO A 3 -8.45 -21.62 -12.08
C PRO A 3 -7.93 -22.01 -13.47
N ASP A 4 -8.80 -21.89 -14.47
CA ASP A 4 -8.44 -22.01 -15.87
C ASP A 4 -7.38 -20.98 -16.27
N ASP A 5 -6.60 -21.29 -17.30
CA ASP A 5 -5.49 -20.44 -17.76
C ASP A 5 -5.97 -19.03 -18.18
N GLY A 6 -7.20 -18.89 -18.69
CA GLY A 6 -7.78 -17.59 -19.01
C GLY A 6 -7.98 -16.70 -17.78
N LEU A 7 -8.45 -17.26 -16.66
CA LEU A 7 -8.65 -16.50 -15.41
C LEU A 7 -7.31 -16.09 -14.79
N ARG A 8 -6.29 -16.96 -14.89
CA ARG A 8 -4.94 -16.64 -14.43
C ARG A 8 -4.37 -15.44 -15.19
N GLN A 9 -4.48 -15.46 -16.52
CA GLN A 9 -4.02 -14.35 -17.36
C GLN A 9 -4.75 -13.04 -17.05
N GLN A 10 -6.06 -13.08 -16.82
CA GLN A 10 -6.83 -11.88 -16.43
C GLN A 10 -6.35 -11.30 -15.09
N TYR A 11 -6.10 -12.16 -14.09
CA TYR A 11 -5.59 -11.72 -12.81
C TYR A 11 -4.16 -11.16 -12.92
N GLU A 12 -3.29 -11.80 -13.69
CA GLU A 12 -1.93 -11.32 -13.94
C GLU A 12 -1.91 -9.94 -14.61
N GLU A 13 -2.81 -9.70 -15.57
CA GLU A 13 -2.93 -8.40 -16.24
C GLU A 13 -3.43 -7.33 -15.27
N LEU A 14 -4.43 -7.65 -14.42
CA LEU A 14 -4.90 -6.75 -13.38
C LEU A 14 -3.77 -6.35 -12.43
N VAL A 15 -2.99 -7.32 -11.93
CA VAL A 15 -1.85 -7.06 -11.04
C VAL A 15 -0.80 -6.20 -11.75
N ARG A 16 -0.50 -6.48 -13.02
CA ARG A 16 0.43 -5.68 -13.81
C ARG A 16 -0.04 -4.24 -13.95
N GLN A 17 -1.32 -4.02 -14.22
CA GLN A 17 -1.93 -2.70 -14.30
C GLN A 17 -1.82 -1.96 -12.97
N GLN A 18 -2.20 -2.59 -11.85
CA GLN A 18 -2.10 -2.00 -10.51
C GLN A 18 -0.66 -1.58 -10.17
N VAL A 19 0.33 -2.41 -10.51
CA VAL A 19 1.75 -2.08 -10.32
C VAL A 19 2.16 -0.87 -11.16
N ALA A 20 1.71 -0.79 -12.42
CA ALA A 20 1.98 0.35 -13.28
C ALA A 20 1.33 1.65 -12.75
N GLU A 21 0.08 1.57 -12.28
CA GLU A 21 -0.66 2.69 -11.69
C GLU A 21 0.03 3.23 -10.42
N GLN A 22 0.54 2.35 -9.56
CA GLN A 22 1.33 2.76 -8.38
C GLN A 22 2.67 3.39 -8.76
N LYS A 23 3.32 2.90 -9.82
CA LYS A 23 4.64 3.40 -10.26
C LYS A 23 4.57 4.77 -10.92
N ALA A 24 3.52 5.04 -11.69
CA ALA A 24 3.35 6.29 -12.44
C ALA A 24 3.55 7.57 -11.60
N PRO A 25 2.87 7.77 -10.45
CA PRO A 25 3.05 8.98 -9.64
C PRO A 25 4.45 9.10 -9.02
N VAL A 26 5.11 7.97 -8.71
CA VAL A 26 6.49 7.95 -8.20
C VAL A 26 7.45 8.48 -9.26
N VAL A 27 7.35 7.96 -10.49
CA VAL A 27 8.14 8.42 -11.64
C VAL A 27 7.88 9.91 -11.89
N GLU A 28 6.61 10.32 -11.91
CA GLU A 28 6.23 11.71 -12.18
C GLU A 28 6.80 12.67 -11.14
N LYS A 29 6.67 12.33 -9.85
CA LYS A 29 7.22 13.12 -8.74
C LYS A 29 8.74 13.23 -8.87
N ARG A 30 9.43 12.12 -9.14
CA ARG A 30 10.89 12.11 -9.27
C ARG A 30 11.38 12.96 -10.43
N ILE A 31 10.70 12.91 -11.58
CA ILE A 31 11.03 13.74 -12.75
C ILE A 31 10.73 15.21 -12.51
N ARG A 32 9.66 15.51 -11.78
CA ARG A 32 9.34 16.89 -11.37
C ARG A 32 10.42 17.48 -10.49
N GLU A 33 10.90 16.72 -9.50
CA GLU A 33 12.04 17.10 -8.65
C GLU A 33 13.32 17.25 -9.46
N PHE A 34 13.62 16.30 -10.36
CA PHE A 34 14.81 16.39 -11.21
C PHE A 34 14.81 17.65 -12.09
N ARG A 35 13.64 18.01 -12.66
CA ARG A 35 13.46 19.24 -13.44
C ARG A 35 13.74 20.49 -12.64
N SER A 36 13.33 20.56 -11.36
CA SER A 36 13.59 21.74 -10.53
C SER A 36 15.10 21.91 -10.23
N TYR A 37 15.86 20.81 -10.20
CA TYR A 37 17.32 20.82 -10.01
C TYR A 37 18.12 20.90 -11.32
N LEU A 38 17.48 20.73 -12.47
CA LEU A 38 18.14 20.64 -13.77
C LEU A 38 19.10 21.81 -14.07
N PRO A 39 18.77 23.08 -13.78
CA PRO A 39 19.72 24.19 -14.01
C PRO A 39 21.03 24.02 -13.25
N LYS A 40 20.96 23.59 -11.97
CA LYS A 40 22.15 23.35 -11.13
C LYS A 40 22.97 22.17 -11.65
N ILE A 41 22.30 21.13 -12.16
CA ILE A 41 22.95 19.94 -12.74
C ILE A 41 23.72 20.33 -14.00
N VAL A 42 23.11 21.11 -14.90
CA VAL A 42 23.75 21.58 -16.14
C VAL A 42 24.96 22.46 -15.82
N GLU A 43 24.82 23.40 -14.88
CA GLU A 43 25.93 24.25 -14.43
C GLU A 43 27.08 23.41 -13.84
N GLY A 44 26.74 22.42 -13.00
CA GLY A 44 27.70 21.49 -12.41
C GLY A 44 28.44 20.66 -13.46
N LYS A 45 27.74 20.15 -14.49
CA LYS A 45 28.36 19.43 -15.62
C LYS A 45 29.27 20.35 -16.43
N ARG A 46 28.84 21.58 -16.75
CA ARG A 46 29.66 22.58 -17.47
C ARG A 46 30.96 22.88 -16.72
N LYS A 47 30.88 23.16 -15.41
CA LYS A 47 32.07 23.40 -14.56
C LYS A 47 33.04 22.21 -14.54
N LYS A 48 32.53 20.97 -14.53
CA LYS A 48 33.39 19.77 -14.62
C LYS A 48 34.09 19.67 -15.98
N MET A 49 33.39 19.89 -17.09
CA MET A 49 33.95 19.81 -18.44
C MET A 49 35.04 20.87 -18.69
N LEU A 50 34.84 22.09 -18.18
CA LEU A 50 35.85 23.16 -18.23
C LEU A 50 37.12 22.75 -17.46
N LYS A 51 36.98 22.13 -16.28
CA LYS A 51 38.13 21.61 -15.51
C LYS A 51 38.84 20.45 -16.22
N SER A 52 38.13 19.68 -17.04
CA SER A 52 38.70 18.61 -17.87
C SER A 52 39.42 19.12 -19.12
N GLY A 53 39.50 20.44 -19.34
CA GLY A 53 40.19 21.05 -20.48
C GLY A 53 39.35 21.21 -21.75
N VAL A 54 38.03 20.96 -21.68
CA VAL A 54 37.12 21.19 -22.82
C VAL A 54 36.84 22.69 -22.93
N LYS A 55 36.96 23.25 -24.13
CA LYS A 55 36.65 24.67 -24.39
C LYS A 55 35.16 24.93 -24.21
N GLU A 56 34.82 26.11 -23.72
CA GLU A 56 33.44 26.45 -23.36
C GLU A 56 32.45 26.36 -24.54
N GLU A 57 32.94 26.65 -25.74
CA GLU A 57 32.23 26.68 -27.02
C GLU A 57 31.84 25.26 -27.51
N ASP A 58 32.57 24.24 -27.07
CA ASP A 58 32.32 22.84 -27.40
C ASP A 58 31.36 22.15 -26.41
N ILE A 59 31.00 22.82 -25.30
CA ILE A 59 30.13 22.26 -24.27
C ILE A 59 28.67 22.36 -24.69
N LYS A 60 28.17 21.31 -25.34
CA LYS A 60 26.74 21.10 -25.62
C LYS A 60 26.15 20.15 -24.59
N ILE A 61 25.27 20.67 -23.74
CA ILE A 61 24.49 19.87 -22.78
C ILE A 61 23.03 20.03 -23.16
N ASP A 62 22.39 18.94 -23.58
CA ASP A 62 20.97 18.89 -23.88
C ASP A 62 20.17 18.56 -22.60
N PRO A 63 19.37 19.51 -22.06
CA PRO A 63 18.57 19.28 -20.87
C PRO A 63 17.48 18.21 -21.07
N GLU A 64 16.92 18.09 -22.27
CA GLU A 64 15.85 17.11 -22.55
C GLU A 64 16.40 15.70 -22.60
N GLN A 65 17.60 15.52 -23.17
CA GLN A 65 18.29 14.23 -23.12
C GLN A 65 18.54 13.79 -21.66
N LEU A 66 18.94 14.71 -20.77
CA LEU A 66 19.14 14.39 -19.34
C LEU A 66 17.84 13.97 -18.64
N ILE A 67 16.72 14.62 -18.96
CA ILE A 67 15.41 14.24 -18.43
C ILE A 67 15.01 12.84 -18.92
N ALA A 68 15.23 12.55 -20.20
CA ALA A 68 14.90 11.25 -20.79
C ALA A 68 15.76 10.11 -20.19
N GLU A 69 17.05 10.36 -19.97
CA GLU A 69 17.96 9.43 -19.29
C GLU A 69 17.52 9.16 -17.85
N GLU A 70 17.20 10.20 -17.08
CA GLU A 70 16.72 10.03 -15.69
C GLU A 70 15.36 9.32 -15.66
N ARG A 71 14.45 9.63 -16.58
CA ARG A 71 13.17 8.92 -16.72
C ARG A 71 13.37 7.44 -16.89
N ARG A 72 14.20 7.03 -17.87
CA ARG A 72 14.49 5.62 -18.14
C ARG A 72 15.09 4.94 -16.92
N LYS A 73 15.97 5.64 -16.21
CA LYS A 73 16.60 5.13 -14.99
C LYS A 73 15.57 4.88 -13.89
N VAL A 74 14.70 5.85 -13.61
CA VAL A 74 13.66 5.75 -12.57
C VAL A 74 12.61 4.70 -12.95
N GLU A 75 12.25 4.61 -14.23
CA GLU A 75 11.35 3.57 -14.75
C GLU A 75 11.94 2.15 -14.63
N ALA A 76 13.27 2.00 -14.62
CA ALA A 76 13.94 0.71 -14.40
C ALA A 76 14.20 0.39 -12.93
N MET A 77 14.01 1.33 -12.00
CA MET A 77 14.22 1.09 -10.57
C MET A 77 13.09 0.24 -9.96
N GLU A 78 13.47 -0.58 -8.99
CA GLU A 78 12.53 -1.17 -8.03
C GLU A 78 11.95 -0.08 -7.13
N PHE A 79 10.72 -0.30 -6.67
CA PHE A 79 10.04 0.61 -5.77
C PHE A 79 9.19 -0.18 -4.76
N ASP A 80 8.99 0.41 -3.59
CA ASP A 80 8.10 -0.15 -2.58
C ASP A 80 6.66 -0.12 -3.12
N ARG A 81 6.00 -1.27 -3.07
CA ARG A 81 4.66 -1.46 -3.60
C ARG A 81 3.69 -1.69 -2.47
N LEU A 82 2.53 -1.04 -2.56
CA LEU A 82 1.40 -1.38 -1.72
C LEU A 82 0.75 -2.64 -2.29
N ILE A 83 0.78 -3.72 -1.51
CA ILE A 83 0.05 -4.93 -1.87
C ILE A 83 -1.41 -4.67 -1.52
N GLN A 84 -2.25 -4.53 -2.55
CA GLN A 84 -3.68 -4.44 -2.34
C GLN A 84 -4.22 -5.83 -2.01
N ILE A 85 -4.84 -5.95 -0.83
CA ILE A 85 -5.62 -7.14 -0.47
C ILE A 85 -7.07 -6.78 -0.77
N PRO A 86 -7.65 -7.27 -1.88
CA PRO A 86 -8.97 -6.85 -2.29
C PRO A 86 -10.02 -7.44 -1.32
N MET A 87 -10.95 -6.60 -0.89
CA MET A 87 -12.06 -6.99 0.00
C MET A 87 -13.09 -7.87 -0.71
N GLU A 88 -13.07 -7.85 -2.05
CA GLU A 88 -13.86 -8.71 -2.91
C GLU A 88 -12.97 -9.45 -3.89
N HIS A 89 -13.47 -10.55 -4.45
CA HIS A 89 -12.74 -11.23 -5.52
C HIS A 89 -12.57 -10.28 -6.72
N PRO A 90 -11.34 -10.06 -7.21
CA PRO A 90 -11.05 -9.02 -8.20
C PRO A 90 -11.56 -9.35 -9.62
N LEU A 91 -11.78 -10.63 -9.90
CA LEU A 91 -12.40 -11.08 -11.15
C LEU A 91 -13.90 -11.28 -10.94
N ASN A 92 -14.67 -11.00 -12.00
CA ASN A 92 -16.08 -11.34 -12.07
C ASN A 92 -16.23 -12.85 -12.29
N ILE A 93 -16.44 -13.57 -11.20
CA ILE A 93 -16.59 -15.02 -11.18
C ILE A 93 -17.94 -15.39 -10.55
N ASP A 94 -18.48 -16.55 -10.91
CA ASP A 94 -19.67 -17.07 -10.26
C ASP A 94 -19.43 -17.26 -8.75
N ARG A 95 -20.31 -16.69 -7.94
CA ARG A 95 -20.26 -16.76 -6.48
C ARG A 95 -21.48 -17.53 -5.99
N ALA A 96 -21.27 -18.41 -5.02
CA ALA A 96 -22.35 -19.06 -4.28
C ALA A 96 -22.21 -18.71 -2.81
N ILE A 97 -23.32 -18.34 -2.19
CA ILE A 97 -23.38 -18.23 -0.73
C ILE A 97 -23.36 -19.66 -0.20
N THR A 98 -22.43 -19.93 0.72
CA THR A 98 -22.36 -21.20 1.42
C THR A 98 -22.47 -20.95 2.91
N GLU A 99 -23.06 -21.90 3.62
CA GLU A 99 -23.05 -21.87 5.07
C GLU A 99 -21.63 -22.15 5.55
N PHE A 100 -21.03 -21.15 6.19
CA PHE A 100 -19.73 -21.28 6.82
C PHE A 100 -19.92 -21.41 8.32
N ASP A 101 -19.63 -22.59 8.85
CA ASP A 101 -19.59 -22.79 10.29
C ASP A 101 -18.25 -22.31 10.84
N LEU A 102 -18.30 -21.25 11.65
CA LEU A 102 -17.12 -20.73 12.36
C LEU A 102 -16.65 -21.79 13.37
N PRO A 103 -15.41 -22.31 13.23
CA PRO A 103 -14.91 -23.34 14.12
C PRO A 103 -14.61 -22.74 15.50
N GLY A 104 -15.09 -23.39 16.56
CA GLY A 104 -14.76 -23.05 17.94
C GLY A 104 -15.66 -21.99 18.58
N ASP A 105 -15.93 -22.16 19.87
CA ASP A 105 -16.83 -21.30 20.63
C ASP A 105 -16.28 -19.87 20.79
N HIS A 106 -14.95 -19.72 20.90
CA HIS A 106 -14.33 -18.41 21.02
C HIS A 106 -14.47 -17.57 19.75
N ASP A 107 -14.27 -18.16 18.57
CA ASP A 107 -14.38 -17.42 17.30
C ASP A 107 -15.83 -17.05 16.99
N ARG A 108 -16.78 -17.93 17.32
CA ARG A 108 -18.21 -17.61 17.28
C ARG A 108 -18.56 -16.44 18.21
N LEU A 109 -17.99 -16.40 19.41
CA LEU A 109 -18.17 -15.28 20.33
C LEU A 109 -17.54 -13.98 19.80
N LYS A 110 -16.30 -14.03 19.30
CA LYS A 110 -15.62 -12.88 18.66
C LYS A 110 -16.44 -12.33 17.50
N TYR A 111 -16.97 -13.21 16.65
CA TYR A 111 -17.83 -12.81 15.53
C TYR A 111 -19.12 -12.13 16.00
N ARG A 112 -19.78 -12.66 17.04
CA ARG A 112 -20.98 -12.02 17.60
C ARG A 112 -20.70 -10.61 18.12
N VAL A 113 -19.58 -10.41 18.81
CA VAL A 113 -19.15 -9.10 19.31
C VAL A 113 -18.80 -8.16 18.14
N PHE A 114 -18.01 -8.64 17.18
CA PHE A 114 -17.65 -7.88 15.98
C PHE A 114 -18.90 -7.40 15.24
N ARG A 115 -19.84 -8.31 14.96
CA ARG A 115 -21.08 -8.00 14.23
C ARG A 115 -21.93 -6.98 14.97
N ASP A 116 -22.07 -7.14 16.29
CA ASP A 116 -22.83 -6.19 17.11
C ASP A 116 -22.24 -4.78 17.06
N ILE A 117 -20.91 -4.66 17.18
CA ILE A 117 -20.21 -3.38 17.08
C ILE A 117 -20.35 -2.80 15.67
N TRP A 118 -20.06 -3.61 14.64
CA TRP A 118 -20.07 -3.19 13.24
C TRP A 118 -21.44 -2.70 12.77
N GLU A 119 -22.52 -3.37 13.17
CA GLU A 119 -23.88 -3.04 12.74
C GLU A 119 -24.50 -1.89 13.55
N LYS A 120 -24.12 -1.74 14.83
CA LYS A 120 -24.81 -0.83 15.77
C LYS A 120 -24.03 0.42 16.13
N GLN A 121 -22.70 0.40 16.01
CA GLN A 121 -21.84 1.49 16.41
C GLN A 121 -21.31 2.21 15.18
N ASN A 122 -21.29 3.54 15.21
CA ASN A 122 -20.67 4.35 14.15
C ASN A 122 -19.16 4.50 14.41
N VAL A 123 -18.43 3.38 14.31
CA VAL A 123 -16.98 3.30 14.53
C VAL A 123 -16.33 2.43 13.47
N TYR A 124 -15.04 2.61 13.25
CA TYR A 124 -14.23 1.68 12.46
C TYR A 124 -13.59 0.66 13.40
N ILE A 125 -13.39 -0.57 12.92
CA ILE A 125 -12.87 -1.69 13.71
C ILE A 125 -11.80 -2.45 12.93
N SER A 126 -10.73 -2.88 13.60
CA SER A 126 -9.71 -3.78 13.04
C SER A 126 -9.38 -4.91 14.02
N GLY A 127 -8.58 -5.88 13.57
CA GLY A 127 -7.95 -6.86 14.46
C GLY A 127 -6.98 -6.21 15.43
N GLY A 128 -6.85 -6.78 16.62
CA GLY A 128 -6.03 -6.27 17.73
C GLY A 128 -4.84 -7.15 18.11
N ASP A 129 -4.55 -8.22 17.36
CA ASP A 129 -3.60 -9.26 17.75
C ASP A 129 -2.18 -8.72 18.02
N ALA A 130 -1.74 -7.74 17.23
CA ALA A 130 -0.45 -7.06 17.41
C ALA A 130 -0.35 -6.27 18.74
N PHE A 131 -1.49 -5.99 19.37
CA PHE A 131 -1.61 -5.24 20.62
C PHE A 131 -2.08 -6.11 21.79
N GLY A 132 -2.16 -7.44 21.59
CA GLY A 132 -2.60 -8.38 22.63
C GLY A 132 -4.09 -8.28 22.99
N CYS A 133 -4.91 -7.69 22.12
CA CYS A 133 -6.36 -7.61 22.29
C CYS A 133 -7.08 -8.26 21.08
N ASN A 134 -8.41 -8.35 21.12
CA ASN A 134 -9.16 -8.96 20.02
C ASN A 134 -9.49 -7.95 18.92
N PHE A 135 -9.86 -6.73 19.27
CA PHE A 135 -10.21 -5.67 18.31
C PHE A 135 -9.67 -4.30 18.74
N LEU A 136 -9.46 -3.45 17.75
CA LEU A 136 -9.21 -2.02 17.93
C LEU A 136 -10.39 -1.24 17.37
N LEU A 137 -10.86 -0.23 18.11
CA LEU A 137 -11.90 0.68 17.65
C LEU A 137 -11.30 2.03 17.33
N TYR A 138 -11.79 2.66 16.26
CA TYR A 138 -11.34 3.95 15.79
C TYR A 138 -12.53 4.90 15.60
N PRO A 139 -12.39 6.18 15.98
CA PRO A 139 -13.43 7.18 15.79
C PRO A 139 -13.60 7.60 14.32
N GLY A 140 -12.66 7.21 13.45
CA GLY A 140 -12.65 7.46 12.01
C GLY A 140 -11.76 6.43 11.32
N ASP A 141 -11.53 6.61 10.02
CA ASP A 141 -10.76 5.67 9.19
C ASP A 141 -9.38 5.35 9.82
N PRO A 142 -9.05 4.05 10.05
CA PRO A 142 -7.80 3.62 10.67
C PRO A 142 -6.52 4.09 9.97
N LEU A 143 -6.60 4.53 8.70
CA LEU A 143 -5.48 5.13 7.98
C LEU A 143 -5.10 6.52 8.52
N TYR A 144 -6.06 7.24 9.11
CA TYR A 144 -5.88 8.62 9.59
C TYR A 144 -6.03 8.77 11.11
N TYR A 145 -6.65 7.79 11.79
CA TYR A 145 -6.94 7.85 13.21
C TYR A 145 -6.21 6.76 13.99
N HIS A 146 -5.77 7.09 15.22
CA HIS A 146 -5.31 6.08 16.17
C HIS A 146 -6.51 5.36 16.81
N ALA A 147 -6.27 4.11 17.23
CA ALA A 147 -7.27 3.36 17.97
C ALA A 147 -7.61 4.10 19.27
N SER A 148 -8.90 4.29 19.54
CA SER A 148 -9.41 4.89 20.77
C SER A 148 -9.62 3.85 21.86
N HIS A 149 -9.88 2.58 21.48
CA HIS A 149 -10.14 1.49 22.43
C HIS A 149 -9.48 0.19 21.98
N MET A 150 -8.99 -0.57 22.97
CA MET A 150 -8.60 -1.97 22.83
C MET A 150 -9.69 -2.85 23.44
N ILE A 151 -10.20 -3.81 22.69
CA ILE A 151 -11.32 -4.66 23.09
C ILE A 151 -10.83 -6.08 23.33
N HIS A 152 -11.14 -6.60 24.51
CA HIS A 152 -10.97 -8.02 24.85
C HIS A 152 -12.34 -8.69 24.93
N VAL A 153 -12.47 -9.81 24.24
CA VAL A 153 -13.67 -10.65 24.21
C VAL A 153 -13.46 -11.78 25.20
N LEU A 154 -14.29 -11.81 26.24
CA LEU A 154 -14.22 -12.80 27.31
C LEU A 154 -15.44 -13.72 27.24
N ALA A 155 -15.22 -15.03 27.39
CA ALA A 155 -16.30 -16.01 27.49
C ALA A 155 -16.99 -15.95 28.86
N ASP A 156 -16.26 -15.52 29.88
CA ASP A 156 -16.73 -15.35 31.25
C ASP A 156 -16.50 -13.90 31.69
N ALA A 157 -17.55 -13.26 32.21
CA ALA A 157 -17.51 -11.88 32.67
C ALA A 157 -16.61 -11.70 33.91
N ASP A 158 -16.42 -12.76 34.70
CA ASP A 158 -15.60 -12.72 35.91
C ASP A 158 -14.09 -12.92 35.62
N HIS A 159 -13.73 -13.22 34.36
CA HIS A 159 -12.35 -13.35 33.96
C HIS A 159 -11.63 -11.99 33.97
N ARG A 160 -10.73 -11.79 34.94
CA ARG A 160 -9.91 -10.59 35.01
C ARG A 160 -8.74 -10.72 34.04
N LEU A 161 -8.56 -9.72 33.20
CA LEU A 161 -7.34 -9.59 32.41
C LEU A 161 -6.17 -9.32 33.36
N ASP A 162 -5.16 -10.19 33.34
CA ASP A 162 -3.91 -10.01 34.08
C ASP A 162 -3.06 -8.92 33.40
N VAL A 163 -3.54 -7.67 33.42
CA VAL A 163 -2.81 -6.54 32.85
C VAL A 163 -1.81 -6.04 33.88
N LYS A 164 -0.56 -6.50 33.74
CA LYS A 164 0.59 -5.82 34.37
C LYS A 164 0.95 -4.63 33.46
N TYR A 165 0.53 -3.43 33.87
CA TYR A 165 1.04 -2.17 33.31
C TYR A 165 2.47 -1.92 33.80
#